data_AF-A0A8T0INL6-F1
#
_entry.id   AF-A0A8T0INL6-F1
#
_cell.length_a   1.000
_cell.length_b   1.000
_cell.length_c   1.000
_cell.angle_alpha   90.00
_cell.angle_beta   90.00
_cell.angle_gamma   90.00
#
_symmetry.space_group_name_H-M   'P 1'
#
loop_
_entity.id
_entity.type
_entity.pdbx_description
1 polymer ?
#
loop_
_entity_poly.entity_id
_entity_poly.type
_entity_poly.pdbx_seq_one_letter_code
_entity_poly.pdbx_strand_id
1 'polypeptide(L)'
;MDDKLVDEPPQVRLRGKAALRAIQVQHEDTMLMRLYNSYIYTLRLPLPFFFLFMFSTPLLLSFLFTAFYLLDVDGLSIPEDLNWGKRSSWWENVYGVTGETQFKVFIFSLSLCTTFGGTGVEARSPYNLLLANLNTLTAQLVFVFLSGAVFHRLSQPAEPVRWAQVALITNDQFTEHANKILTPGVKSHKSFIIRMNLADPAKMVLIECKFEIIYRCILTAEGHHSPFISQVPLKLVRPEVSYLKFGLLIRHIIDESSPLYGMDFEVCSDLPIIIFLYCTKL
;
A
#
# COMPACT_ATOMS: atom_id res chain seq x y z
N MET A 1 28.26 9.38 -47.34
CA MET A 1 28.38 9.72 -45.91
C MET A 1 26.95 9.83 -45.44
N ASP A 2 26.42 8.68 -45.00
CA ASP A 2 25.01 8.53 -44.67
C ASP A 2 24.81 8.94 -43.21
N ASP A 3 24.16 10.08 -43.02
CA ASP A 3 23.60 10.49 -41.73
C ASP A 3 22.51 9.49 -41.34
N LYS A 4 22.87 8.56 -40.46
CA LYS A 4 21.89 7.73 -39.76
C LYS A 4 21.10 8.64 -38.82
N LEU A 5 19.90 8.99 -39.26
CA LEU A 5 18.78 9.34 -38.38
C LEU A 5 18.63 8.22 -37.35
N VAL A 6 19.19 8.45 -36.16
CA VAL A 6 18.87 7.66 -34.98
C VAL A 6 17.46 8.08 -34.60
N ASP A 7 16.47 7.33 -35.07
CA ASP A 7 15.12 7.38 -34.54
C ASP A 7 15.21 7.01 -33.05
N GLU A 8 15.33 8.03 -32.19
CA GLU A 8 15.11 7.84 -30.77
C GLU A 8 13.70 7.23 -30.62
N PRO A 9 13.56 6.09 -29.91
CA PRO A 9 12.26 5.49 -29.72
C PRO A 9 11.33 6.54 -29.09
N PRO A 10 10.08 6.66 -29.54
CA PRO A 10 9.17 7.67 -29.01
C PRO A 10 9.14 7.51 -27.49
N GLN A 11 9.67 8.51 -26.77
CA GLN A 11 9.59 8.53 -25.32
C GLN A 11 8.12 8.44 -24.97
N VAL A 12 7.71 7.27 -24.46
CA VAL A 12 6.33 7.04 -24.04
C VAL A 12 6.06 8.04 -22.94
N ARG A 13 5.39 9.14 -23.28
CA ARG A 13 4.94 10.17 -22.33
C ARG A 13 3.89 9.52 -21.44
N LEU A 14 4.33 8.86 -20.39
CA LEU A 14 3.45 8.30 -19.37
C LEU A 14 2.67 9.47 -18.76
N ARG A 15 1.34 9.41 -18.83
CA ARG A 15 0.42 10.44 -18.30
C ARG A 15 -0.38 9.89 -17.13
N GLY A 16 -0.79 10.78 -16.21
CA GLY A 16 -1.68 10.45 -15.09
C GLY A 16 -1.11 9.43 -14.10
N LYS A 17 -1.97 8.52 -13.58
CA LYS A 17 -1.57 7.48 -12.61
C LYS A 17 -0.44 6.58 -13.13
N ALA A 18 -0.30 6.40 -14.44
CA ALA A 18 0.77 5.61 -15.04
C ALA A 18 2.15 6.30 -14.94
N ALA A 19 2.19 7.63 -15.09
CA ALA A 19 3.39 8.44 -14.88
C ALA A 19 3.90 8.31 -13.45
N LEU A 20 2.99 8.36 -12.48
CA LEU A 20 3.31 8.23 -11.06
C LEU A 20 3.87 6.87 -10.69
N ARG A 21 3.30 5.80 -11.27
CA ARG A 21 3.80 4.43 -11.05
C ARG A 21 5.17 4.19 -11.69
N ALA A 22 5.56 5.00 -12.67
CA ALA A 22 6.84 4.89 -13.34
C ALA A 22 7.97 5.65 -12.61
N ILE A 23 7.64 6.47 -11.60
CA ILE A 23 8.65 7.07 -10.75
C ILE A 23 9.20 5.97 -9.83
N GLN A 24 10.39 5.49 -10.15
CA GLN A 24 11.15 4.64 -9.24
C GLN A 24 11.96 5.55 -8.31
N VAL A 25 11.58 5.57 -7.04
CA VAL A 25 12.40 6.20 -6.00
C VAL A 25 13.55 5.25 -5.70
N GLN A 26 14.76 5.61 -6.13
CA GLN A 26 15.96 4.93 -5.66
C GLN A 26 16.21 5.38 -4.21
N HIS A 27 15.86 4.51 -3.26
CA HIS A 27 16.20 4.69 -1.86
C HIS A 27 17.38 3.77 -1.51
N GLU A 28 18.21 4.18 -0.56
CA GLU A 28 19.23 3.29 -0.01
C GLU A 28 18.54 2.19 0.81
N ASP A 29 18.26 1.08 0.12
CA ASP A 29 17.62 -0.11 0.67
C ASP A 29 18.60 -0.90 1.54
N THR A 30 18.88 -0.40 2.75
CA THR A 30 19.57 -1.21 3.75
C THR A 30 18.66 -2.32 4.27
N MET A 31 19.23 -3.51 4.49
CA MET A 31 18.48 -4.67 5.04
C MET A 31 17.79 -4.36 6.37
N LEU A 32 18.39 -3.52 7.21
CA LEU A 32 17.80 -3.06 8.47
C LEU A 32 16.53 -2.23 8.26
N MET A 33 16.52 -1.36 7.24
CA MET A 33 15.33 -0.56 6.92
C MET A 33 14.20 -1.43 6.38
N ARG A 34 14.52 -2.52 5.68
CA ARG A 34 13.55 -3.54 5.25
C ARG A 34 12.98 -4.34 6.42
N LEU A 35 13.80 -4.69 7.41
CA LEU A 35 13.32 -5.33 8.64
C LEU A 35 12.44 -4.40 9.47
N TYR A 36 12.86 -3.14 9.64
CA TYR A 36 12.11 -2.12 10.35
C TYR A 36 10.74 -1.87 9.71
N ASN A 37 10.69 -1.80 8.38
CA ASN A 37 9.45 -1.58 7.62
C ASN A 37 8.77 -2.88 7.17
N SER A 38 9.17 -4.04 7.71
CA SER A 38 8.66 -5.35 7.28
C SER A 38 7.14 -5.44 7.40
N TYR A 39 6.57 -4.89 8.48
CA TYR A 39 5.12 -4.83 8.67
C TYR A 39 4.40 -4.01 7.57
N ILE A 40 4.91 -2.83 7.23
CA ILE A 40 4.36 -1.98 6.16
C ILE A 40 4.50 -2.67 4.81
N TYR A 41 5.62 -3.36 4.58
CA TYR A 41 5.85 -4.12 3.36
C TYR A 41 4.83 -5.24 3.20
N THR A 42 4.60 -6.04 4.25
CA THR A 42 3.59 -7.11 4.27
C THR A 42 2.20 -6.57 3.93
N LEU A 43 1.83 -5.42 4.49
CA LEU A 43 0.54 -4.77 4.20
C LEU A 43 0.38 -4.33 2.74
N ARG A 44 1.48 -3.99 2.06
CA ARG A 44 1.50 -3.53 0.67
C ARG A 44 1.66 -4.64 -0.36
N LEU A 45 1.92 -5.89 0.07
CA LEU A 45 2.01 -7.03 -0.84
C LEU A 45 0.72 -7.21 -1.65
N PRO A 46 0.76 -7.72 -2.90
CA PRO A 46 -0.44 -8.10 -3.62
C PRO A 46 -1.26 -9.13 -2.82
N LEU A 47 -2.58 -9.11 -2.95
CA LEU A 47 -3.51 -9.98 -2.20
C LEU A 47 -3.10 -11.46 -2.18
N PRO A 48 -2.74 -12.12 -3.30
CA PRO A 48 -2.37 -13.54 -3.26
C PRO A 48 -1.12 -13.80 -2.41
N PHE A 49 -0.09 -12.94 -2.52
CA PHE A 49 1.13 -13.07 -1.72
C PHE A 49 0.88 -12.77 -0.25
N PHE A 50 -0.01 -11.83 0.05
CA PHE A 50 -0.41 -11.57 1.42
C PHE A 50 -1.11 -12.77 2.05
N PHE A 51 -2.09 -13.37 1.38
CA PHE A 51 -2.72 -14.59 1.88
C PHE A 51 -1.72 -15.73 2.03
N LEU A 52 -0.86 -15.94 1.04
CA LEU A 52 0.20 -16.95 1.12
C LEU A 52 1.06 -16.74 2.36
N PHE A 53 1.53 -15.51 2.61
CA PHE A 53 2.31 -15.16 3.80
C PHE A 53 1.54 -15.44 5.10
N MET A 54 0.26 -15.04 5.15
CA MET A 54 -0.61 -15.25 6.31
C MET A 54 -0.78 -16.74 6.65
N PHE A 55 -0.97 -17.59 5.64
CA PHE A 55 -1.11 -19.05 5.82
C PHE A 55 0.23 -19.75 6.05
N SER A 56 1.33 -19.26 5.45
CA SER A 56 2.64 -19.86 5.63
C SER A 56 3.25 -19.55 6.99
N THR A 57 2.91 -18.43 7.62
CA THR A 57 3.54 -18.00 8.88
C THR A 57 3.31 -19.00 10.02
N PRO A 58 2.07 -19.46 10.31
CA PRO A 58 1.85 -20.52 11.29
C PRO A 58 2.59 -21.81 10.95
N LEU A 59 2.61 -22.21 9.66
CA LEU A 59 3.32 -23.42 9.23
C LEU A 59 4.84 -23.33 9.48
N LEU A 60 5.47 -22.21 9.11
CA LEU A 60 6.89 -21.96 9.35
C LEU A 60 7.22 -21.94 10.83
N LEU A 61 6.35 -21.33 11.65
CA LEU A 61 6.50 -21.33 13.10
C LEU A 61 6.42 -22.77 13.66
N SER A 62 5.47 -23.57 13.18
CA SER A 62 5.34 -24.97 13.57
C SER A 62 6.55 -25.80 13.16
N PHE A 63 7.10 -25.61 11.94
CA PHE A 63 8.33 -26.28 11.53
C PHE A 63 9.52 -25.92 12.43
N LEU A 64 9.67 -24.64 12.79
CA LEU A 64 10.72 -24.18 13.70
C LEU A 64 10.61 -24.84 15.07
N PHE A 65 9.41 -24.84 15.67
CA PHE A 65 9.20 -25.48 16.98
C PHE A 65 9.31 -27.01 16.91
N THR A 66 8.91 -27.63 15.80
CA THR A 66 9.13 -29.06 15.56
C THR A 66 10.61 -29.41 15.64
N ALA A 67 11.49 -28.60 15.01
CA ALA A 67 12.93 -28.82 15.08
C ALA A 67 13.45 -28.77 16.53
N PHE A 68 12.91 -27.86 17.37
CA PHE A 68 13.26 -27.80 18.78
C PHE A 68 12.70 -28.99 19.60
N TYR A 69 11.47 -29.43 19.33
CA TYR A 69 10.91 -30.62 19.98
C TYR A 69 11.69 -31.90 19.64
N LEU A 70 12.25 -31.99 18.43
CA LEU A 70 13.07 -33.12 18.01
C LEU A 70 14.42 -33.21 18.74
N LEU A 71 14.84 -32.16 19.46
CA LEU A 71 16.03 -32.23 20.31
C LEU A 71 15.81 -33.06 21.59
N ASP A 72 14.56 -33.17 22.05
CA ASP A 72 14.17 -33.93 23.25
C ASP A 72 12.90 -34.75 22.98
N VAL A 73 12.97 -35.67 22.01
CA VAL A 73 11.84 -36.55 21.63
C VAL A 73 11.41 -37.44 22.80
N ASP A 74 12.36 -37.92 23.60
CA ASP A 74 12.08 -38.79 24.76
C ASP A 74 11.25 -38.10 25.86
N GLY A 75 11.22 -36.76 25.83
CA GLY A 75 10.38 -35.94 26.70
C GLY A 75 8.93 -35.78 26.23
N LEU A 76 8.54 -36.35 25.09
CA LEU A 76 7.18 -36.35 24.55
C LEU A 76 6.52 -37.71 24.76
N SER A 77 5.27 -37.71 25.20
CA SER A 77 4.43 -38.90 25.18
C SER A 77 3.79 -39.05 23.81
N ILE A 78 4.08 -40.16 23.15
CA ILE A 78 3.51 -40.50 21.84
C ILE A 78 2.77 -41.84 22.03
N PRO A 79 1.46 -41.92 21.75
CA PRO A 79 0.59 -42.99 22.24
C PRO A 79 0.88 -44.39 21.67
N GLU A 80 1.84 -44.55 20.77
CA GLU A 80 2.24 -45.84 20.17
C GLU A 80 3.59 -46.38 20.65
N ASP A 81 4.39 -45.61 21.39
CA ASP A 81 5.71 -46.06 21.87
C ASP A 81 5.62 -46.65 23.28
N LEU A 82 5.37 -47.96 23.35
CA LEU A 82 5.33 -48.74 24.60
C LEU A 82 6.72 -48.97 25.26
N ASN A 83 7.81 -48.47 24.66
CA ASN A 83 9.19 -48.70 25.13
C ASN A 83 9.82 -47.42 25.69
N TRP A 84 9.22 -46.92 26.77
CA TRP A 84 9.78 -45.80 27.51
C TRP A 84 10.98 -46.27 28.34
N GLY A 85 12.19 -45.73 28.08
CA GLY A 85 13.24 -45.72 29.11
C GLY A 85 14.69 -46.09 28.74
N LYS A 86 15.10 -46.25 27.48
CA LYS A 86 16.52 -46.50 27.16
C LYS A 86 16.97 -45.88 25.84
N ARG A 87 17.28 -44.59 25.82
CA ARG A 87 18.22 -43.98 24.86
C ARG A 87 18.82 -42.73 25.51
N SER A 88 20.14 -42.71 25.68
CA SER A 88 20.85 -41.76 26.54
C SER A 88 21.80 -40.84 25.78
N SER A 89 21.45 -40.44 24.55
CA SER A 89 22.24 -39.45 23.83
C SER A 89 21.38 -38.57 22.92
N TRP A 90 21.30 -37.28 23.27
CA TRP A 90 20.66 -36.21 22.50
C TRP A 90 21.06 -36.14 21.01
N TRP A 91 22.26 -36.59 20.62
CA TRP A 91 22.71 -36.59 19.22
C TRP A 91 22.23 -37.79 18.40
N GLU A 92 21.95 -38.94 19.03
CA GLU A 92 21.50 -40.15 18.33
C GLU A 92 20.01 -40.08 17.96
N ASN A 93 19.23 -39.24 18.65
CA ASN A 93 17.80 -39.04 18.38
C ASN A 93 17.54 -38.20 17.12
N VAL A 94 18.46 -37.32 16.68
CA VAL A 94 18.22 -36.49 15.49
C VAL A 94 18.21 -37.31 14.19
N TYR A 95 18.98 -38.40 14.14
CA TYR A 95 19.14 -39.25 12.95
C TYR A 95 18.35 -40.57 12.98
N GLY A 96 17.71 -40.90 14.12
CA GLY A 96 17.06 -42.19 14.36
C GLY A 96 15.53 -42.17 14.48
N VAL A 97 14.89 -41.02 14.25
CA VAL A 97 13.43 -40.86 14.43
C VAL A 97 12.68 -41.21 13.15
N THR A 98 11.71 -42.11 13.25
CA THR A 98 10.82 -42.51 12.16
C THR A 98 10.06 -41.31 11.60
N GLY A 99 9.86 -41.24 10.28
CA GLY A 99 9.15 -40.10 9.65
C GLY A 99 7.73 -39.89 10.18
N GLU A 100 7.09 -40.95 10.65
CA GLU A 100 5.78 -40.88 11.32
C GLU A 100 5.84 -40.13 12.66
N THR A 101 6.86 -40.38 13.47
CA THR A 101 7.09 -39.69 14.74
C THR A 101 7.35 -38.20 14.50
N GLN A 102 8.18 -37.85 13.49
CA GLN A 102 8.41 -36.45 13.11
C GLN A 102 7.11 -35.76 12.68
N PHE A 103 6.26 -36.44 11.93
CA PHE A 103 4.96 -35.93 11.54
C PHE A 103 4.01 -35.73 12.73
N LYS A 104 3.96 -36.68 13.67
CA LYS A 104 3.17 -36.55 14.92
C LYS A 104 3.62 -35.36 15.76
N VAL A 105 4.94 -35.13 15.88
CA VAL A 105 5.50 -33.97 16.58
C VAL A 105 5.22 -32.66 15.82
N PHE A 106 5.26 -32.68 14.49
CA PHE A 106 4.87 -31.53 13.68
C PHE A 106 3.40 -31.16 13.88
N ILE A 107 2.50 -32.14 13.84
CA ILE A 107 1.07 -31.93 14.08
C ILE A 107 0.82 -31.44 15.51
N PHE A 108 1.56 -31.94 16.51
CA PHE A 108 1.57 -31.39 17.87
C PHE A 108 1.94 -29.91 17.88
N SER A 109 3.08 -29.54 17.28
CA SER A 109 3.52 -28.15 17.20
C SER A 109 2.50 -27.25 16.47
N LEU A 110 1.94 -27.73 15.35
CA LEU A 110 0.90 -27.04 14.59
C LEU A 110 -0.38 -26.86 15.40
N SER A 111 -0.77 -27.86 16.20
CA SER A 111 -1.95 -27.79 17.06
C SER A 111 -1.79 -26.73 18.15
N LEU A 112 -0.58 -26.55 18.69
CA LEU A 112 -0.27 -25.48 19.64
C LEU A 112 -0.26 -24.11 18.96
N CYS A 113 0.33 -24.01 17.76
CA CYS A 113 0.32 -22.77 16.98
C CYS A 113 -1.10 -22.31 16.58
N THR A 114 -2.00 -23.25 16.33
CA THR A 114 -3.39 -22.99 15.90
C THR A 114 -4.41 -23.13 17.03
N THR A 115 -3.95 -23.45 18.24
CA THR A 115 -4.78 -23.72 19.43
C THR A 115 -5.87 -24.76 19.21
N PHE A 116 -5.67 -25.71 18.27
CA PHE A 116 -6.68 -26.71 17.91
C PHE A 116 -6.77 -27.86 18.93
N GLY A 117 -5.77 -28.02 19.81
CA GLY A 117 -5.85 -28.85 21.03
C GLY A 117 -6.12 -30.35 20.81
N GLY A 118 -5.93 -30.88 19.60
CA GLY A 118 -6.45 -32.18 19.18
C GLY A 118 -5.42 -33.30 18.99
N THR A 119 -4.23 -33.21 19.59
CA THR A 119 -3.16 -34.18 19.34
C THR A 119 -2.96 -35.11 20.52
N GLY A 120 -2.90 -36.42 20.27
CA GLY A 120 -2.59 -37.42 21.30
C GLY A 120 -1.14 -37.39 21.81
N VAL A 121 -0.36 -36.38 21.42
CA VAL A 121 1.02 -36.17 21.88
C VAL A 121 1.00 -35.20 23.06
N GLU A 122 1.67 -35.54 24.15
CA GLU A 122 1.76 -34.66 25.34
C GLU A 122 3.21 -34.38 25.74
N ALA A 123 3.51 -33.14 26.11
CA ALA A 123 4.81 -32.78 26.66
C ALA A 123 4.93 -33.20 28.14
N ARG A 124 5.97 -33.97 28.49
CA ARG A 124 6.21 -34.44 29.87
C ARG A 124 7.52 -33.93 30.47
N SER A 125 8.57 -33.77 29.67
CA SER A 125 9.82 -33.21 30.17
C SER A 125 9.67 -31.72 30.51
N PRO A 126 10.40 -31.21 31.53
CA PRO A 126 10.42 -29.77 31.83
C PRO A 126 10.82 -28.91 30.63
N TYR A 127 11.72 -29.42 29.78
CA TYR A 127 12.14 -28.77 28.55
C TYR A 127 10.97 -28.63 27.55
N ASN A 128 10.27 -29.73 27.25
CA ASN A 128 9.14 -29.70 26.30
C ASN A 128 7.94 -28.92 26.84
N LEU A 129 7.71 -28.90 28.16
CA LEU A 129 6.70 -28.06 28.80
C LEU A 129 7.00 -26.57 28.64
N LEU A 130 8.25 -26.17 28.88
CA LEU A 130 8.69 -24.79 28.64
C LEU A 130 8.53 -24.43 27.16
N LEU A 131 8.95 -25.32 26.27
CA LEU A 131 8.87 -25.11 24.83
C LEU A 131 7.42 -25.02 24.34
N ALA A 132 6.50 -25.82 24.89
CA ALA A 132 5.06 -25.73 24.61
C ALA A 132 4.45 -24.38 25.05
N ASN A 133 4.86 -23.86 26.21
CA ASN A 133 4.43 -22.54 26.65
C ASN A 133 4.99 -21.43 25.74
N LEU A 134 6.28 -21.50 25.37
CA LEU A 134 6.90 -20.55 24.45
C LEU A 134 6.27 -20.61 23.04
N ASN A 135 5.97 -21.81 22.54
CA ASN A 135 5.29 -22.01 21.27
C ASN A 135 3.92 -21.35 21.29
N THR A 136 3.11 -21.64 22.32
CA THR A 136 1.77 -21.06 22.48
C THR A 136 1.82 -19.54 22.59
N LEU A 137 2.74 -18.98 23.41
CA LEU A 137 2.91 -17.54 23.56
C LEU A 137 3.31 -16.87 22.24
N THR A 138 4.28 -17.46 21.52
CA THR A 138 4.76 -16.93 20.24
C THR A 138 3.65 -16.98 19.20
N ALA A 139 2.88 -18.06 19.15
CA ALA A 139 1.74 -18.21 18.25
C ALA A 139 0.64 -17.18 18.52
N GLN A 140 0.32 -16.91 19.80
CA GLN A 140 -0.63 -15.86 20.17
C GLN A 140 -0.14 -14.47 19.74
N LEU A 141 1.13 -14.15 19.95
CA LEU A 141 1.71 -12.88 19.49
C LEU A 141 1.61 -12.74 17.97
N VAL A 142 2.02 -13.77 17.24
CA VAL A 142 1.92 -13.82 15.77
C VAL A 142 0.47 -13.66 15.33
N PHE A 143 -0.48 -14.33 15.97
CA PHE A 143 -1.90 -14.21 15.67
C PHE A 143 -2.42 -12.77 15.83
N VAL A 144 -2.02 -12.06 16.89
CA VAL A 144 -2.37 -10.65 17.09
C VAL A 144 -1.81 -9.77 15.96
N PHE A 145 -0.54 -9.96 15.57
CA PHE A 145 0.05 -9.20 14.46
C PHE A 145 -0.64 -9.49 13.12
N LEU A 146 -0.88 -10.77 12.83
CA LEU A 146 -1.51 -11.22 11.59
C LEU A 146 -2.97 -10.74 11.50
N SER A 147 -3.74 -10.86 12.58
CA SER A 147 -5.12 -10.33 12.64
C SER A 147 -5.15 -8.82 12.48
N GLY A 148 -4.25 -8.08 13.15
CA GLY A 148 -4.08 -6.63 12.95
C GLY A 148 -3.77 -6.27 11.49
N ALA A 149 -2.92 -7.05 10.82
CA ALA A 149 -2.61 -6.85 9.42
C ALA A 149 -3.82 -7.07 8.49
N VAL A 150 -4.62 -8.10 8.76
CA VAL A 150 -5.87 -8.37 8.03
C VAL A 150 -6.87 -7.23 8.25
N PHE A 151 -7.09 -6.82 9.50
CA PHE A 151 -8.00 -5.71 9.81
C PHE A 151 -7.56 -4.43 9.12
N HIS A 152 -6.27 -4.06 9.23
CA HIS A 152 -5.74 -2.87 8.59
C HIS A 152 -5.98 -2.89 7.07
N ARG A 153 -5.77 -4.05 6.43
CA ARG A 153 -5.94 -4.18 4.98
C ARG A 153 -7.40 -4.15 4.55
N LEU A 154 -8.29 -4.76 5.32
CA LEU A 154 -9.73 -4.74 5.06
C LEU A 154 -10.38 -3.39 5.42
N SER A 155 -9.79 -2.65 6.36
CA SER A 155 -10.24 -1.30 6.75
C SER A 155 -9.71 -0.20 5.84
N GLN A 156 -8.75 -0.49 4.96
CA GLN A 156 -8.27 0.50 4.00
C GLN A 156 -9.46 0.96 3.14
N PRO A 157 -9.69 2.29 3.05
CA PRO A 157 -10.82 2.80 2.32
C PRO A 157 -10.75 2.35 0.86
N ALA A 158 -11.80 1.65 0.41
CA ALA A 158 -12.02 1.41 -1.01
C ALA A 158 -11.94 2.76 -1.73
N GLU A 159 -11.20 2.86 -2.86
CA GLU A 159 -10.97 4.12 -3.60
C GLU A 159 -12.27 4.93 -3.72
N PRO A 160 -12.53 5.89 -2.80
CA PRO A 160 -13.90 6.36 -2.58
C PRO A 160 -14.27 7.46 -3.58
N VAL A 161 -13.26 7.92 -4.32
CA VAL A 161 -13.31 9.06 -5.22
C VAL A 161 -12.96 8.60 -6.63
N ARG A 162 -13.81 8.96 -7.58
CA ARG A 162 -13.57 8.84 -9.01
C ARG A 162 -13.41 10.23 -9.61
N TRP A 163 -12.23 10.48 -10.17
CA TRP A 163 -11.93 11.69 -10.90
C TRP A 163 -12.42 11.58 -12.36
N ALA A 164 -12.88 12.69 -12.92
CA ALA A 164 -13.10 12.79 -14.35
C ALA A 164 -11.78 12.59 -15.10
N GLN A 165 -11.84 11.90 -16.24
CA GLN A 165 -10.67 11.65 -17.09
C GLN A 165 -10.20 12.93 -17.81
N VAL A 166 -11.09 13.90 -17.97
CA VAL A 166 -10.86 15.14 -18.69
C VAL A 166 -11.15 16.31 -17.78
N ALA A 167 -10.24 17.28 -17.75
CA ALA A 167 -10.47 18.59 -17.19
C ALA A 167 -10.82 19.58 -18.30
N LEU A 168 -11.67 20.56 -18.00
CA LEU A 168 -12.17 21.53 -18.95
C LEU A 168 -11.61 22.91 -18.63
N ILE A 169 -11.17 23.63 -19.65
CA ILE A 169 -10.87 25.06 -19.57
C ILE A 169 -11.95 25.77 -20.37
N THR A 170 -12.77 26.57 -19.69
CA THR A 170 -13.87 27.30 -20.31
C THR A 170 -13.95 28.71 -19.77
N ASN A 171 -14.54 29.62 -20.54
CA ASN A 171 -14.96 30.91 -20.02
C ASN A 171 -15.88 30.68 -18.83
N ASP A 172 -15.65 31.46 -17.78
CA ASP A 172 -16.29 31.24 -16.49
C ASP A 172 -17.76 31.73 -16.49
N GLN A 173 -18.66 30.82 -16.85
CA GLN A 173 -20.10 31.10 -16.90
C GLN A 173 -20.70 31.49 -15.54
N PHE A 174 -20.04 31.13 -14.43
CA PHE A 174 -20.50 31.47 -13.08
C PHE A 174 -20.22 32.93 -12.70
N THR A 175 -19.19 33.56 -13.26
CA THR A 175 -18.99 35.01 -13.14
C THR A 175 -19.79 35.78 -14.18
N GLU A 176 -20.12 35.21 -15.35
CA GLU A 176 -20.99 35.87 -16.35
C GLU A 176 -22.40 36.17 -15.81
N HIS A 177 -22.97 35.29 -14.98
CA HIS A 177 -24.26 35.55 -14.34
C HIS A 177 -24.20 36.65 -13.28
N ALA A 178 -23.07 36.80 -12.57
CA ALA A 178 -22.85 37.89 -11.61
C ALA A 178 -22.50 39.22 -12.30
N ASN A 179 -21.73 39.16 -13.38
CA ASN A 179 -21.29 40.33 -14.16
C ASN A 179 -22.39 40.92 -15.05
N LYS A 180 -23.46 40.18 -15.34
CA LYS A 180 -24.69 40.79 -15.91
C LYS A 180 -25.34 41.83 -14.98
N ILE A 181 -25.02 41.80 -13.68
CA ILE A 181 -25.55 42.72 -12.67
C ILE A 181 -24.53 43.83 -12.33
N LEU A 182 -23.25 43.65 -12.62
CA LEU A 182 -22.17 44.57 -12.21
C LEU A 182 -21.27 44.94 -13.40
N THR A 183 -21.46 46.18 -13.87
CA THR A 183 -20.56 47.02 -14.68
C THR A 183 -20.03 46.49 -16.03
N PRO A 184 -20.25 47.22 -17.15
CA PRO A 184 -19.65 46.91 -18.44
C PRO A 184 -18.15 47.24 -18.39
N GLY A 185 -17.28 46.23 -18.40
CA GLY A 185 -15.82 46.43 -18.46
C GLY A 185 -14.96 45.31 -17.83
N VAL A 186 -15.55 44.38 -17.08
CA VAL A 186 -14.78 43.29 -16.44
C VAL A 186 -14.49 42.19 -17.46
N LYS A 187 -13.20 41.93 -17.72
CA LYS A 187 -12.74 40.83 -18.60
C LYS A 187 -13.28 39.48 -18.08
N SER A 188 -13.84 38.67 -18.98
CA SER A 188 -14.25 37.29 -18.66
C SER A 188 -12.99 36.48 -18.36
N HIS A 189 -12.91 35.92 -17.16
CA HIS A 189 -11.80 35.06 -16.76
C HIS A 189 -12.05 33.64 -17.27
N LYS A 190 -10.98 32.95 -17.69
CA LYS A 190 -11.07 31.52 -17.97
C LYS A 190 -11.04 30.76 -16.64
N SER A 191 -11.70 29.60 -16.62
CA SER A 191 -11.75 28.73 -15.46
C SER A 191 -11.29 27.33 -15.83
N PHE A 192 -10.42 26.76 -15.00
CA PHE A 192 -10.03 25.36 -15.04
C PHE A 192 -10.96 24.57 -14.13
N ILE A 193 -11.64 23.57 -14.67
CA ILE A 193 -12.69 22.81 -13.99
C ILE A 193 -12.40 21.32 -14.10
N ILE A 194 -12.44 20.62 -12.98
CA ILE A 194 -12.43 19.16 -12.95
C ILE A 194 -13.57 18.65 -12.08
N ARG A 195 -14.22 17.58 -12.56
CA ARG A 195 -15.30 16.92 -11.83
C ARG A 195 -14.76 15.75 -11.01
N MET A 196 -15.22 15.68 -9.78
CA MET A 196 -15.04 14.57 -8.87
C MET A 196 -16.40 13.96 -8.54
N ASN A 197 -16.51 12.63 -8.59
CA ASN A 197 -17.69 11.90 -8.14
C ASN A 197 -17.29 10.89 -7.08
N LEU A 198 -18.22 10.53 -6.19
CA LEU A 198 -18.01 9.39 -5.30
C LEU A 198 -18.19 8.07 -6.07
N ALA A 199 -17.44 7.03 -5.67
CA ALA A 199 -17.52 5.72 -6.31
C ALA A 199 -18.90 5.06 -6.13
N ASP A 200 -19.50 5.22 -4.95
CA ASP A 200 -20.88 4.83 -4.63
C ASP A 200 -21.59 5.96 -3.85
N PRO A 201 -22.29 6.88 -4.55
CA PRO A 201 -22.94 8.03 -3.90
C PRO A 201 -24.16 7.65 -3.04
N ALA A 202 -24.65 6.41 -3.12
CA ALA A 202 -25.77 5.95 -2.30
C ALA A 202 -25.31 5.54 -0.88
N LYS A 203 -24.05 5.13 -0.73
CA LYS A 203 -23.50 4.57 0.52
C LYS A 203 -22.33 5.34 1.09
N MET A 204 -21.69 6.19 0.30
CA MET A 204 -20.48 6.90 0.70
C MET A 204 -20.74 8.37 0.93
N VAL A 205 -20.15 8.88 2.01
CA VAL A 205 -20.08 10.30 2.33
C VAL A 205 -18.64 10.58 2.71
N LEU A 206 -18.10 11.67 2.19
CA LEU A 206 -16.80 12.18 2.62
C LEU A 206 -17.02 13.36 3.57
N ILE A 207 -16.26 13.36 4.65
CA ILE A 207 -16.31 14.36 5.73
C ILE A 207 -14.96 15.07 5.75
N GLU A 208 -14.98 16.37 5.99
CA GLU A 208 -13.77 17.22 6.10
C GLU A 208 -12.81 17.05 4.92
N CYS A 209 -13.35 17.14 3.71
CA CYS A 209 -12.56 17.03 2.49
C CYS A 209 -11.73 18.29 2.28
N LYS A 210 -10.43 18.12 2.07
CA LYS A 210 -9.57 19.18 1.52
C LYS A 210 -9.12 18.79 0.13
N PHE A 211 -9.18 19.74 -0.78
CA PHE A 211 -8.83 19.59 -2.17
C PHE A 211 -7.68 20.52 -2.50
N GLU A 212 -6.73 19.99 -3.25
CA GLU A 212 -5.59 20.74 -3.76
C GLU A 212 -5.34 20.32 -5.20
N ILE A 213 -5.09 21.30 -6.07
CA ILE A 213 -4.68 21.10 -7.45
C ILE A 213 -3.25 21.59 -7.56
N ILE A 214 -2.30 20.70 -7.80
CA ILE A 214 -0.89 21.09 -7.93
C ILE A 214 -0.52 21.16 -9.40
N TYR A 215 -0.06 22.33 -9.84
CA TYR A 215 0.58 22.51 -11.13
C TYR A 215 2.06 22.11 -11.03
N ARG A 216 2.48 21.13 -11.83
CA ARG A 216 3.87 20.69 -11.90
C ARG A 216 4.49 21.08 -13.23
N CYS A 217 5.62 21.78 -13.18
CA CYS A 217 6.44 22.12 -14.32
C CYS A 217 7.82 21.45 -14.19
N ILE A 218 8.30 20.83 -15.27
CA ILE A 218 9.64 20.26 -15.33
C ILE A 218 10.47 21.22 -16.18
N LEU A 219 11.43 21.89 -15.54
CA LEU A 219 12.33 22.85 -16.16
C LEU A 219 13.72 22.23 -16.25
N THR A 220 14.30 22.20 -17.43
CA THR A 220 15.72 21.91 -17.63
C THR A 220 16.43 23.23 -17.91
N ALA A 221 17.28 23.68 -16.99
CA ALA A 221 18.10 24.87 -17.24
C ALA A 221 19.11 24.57 -18.35
N GLU A 222 19.30 25.53 -19.26
CA GLU A 222 20.30 25.38 -20.33
C GLU A 222 21.70 25.14 -19.72
N GLY A 223 22.37 24.08 -20.19
CA GLY A 223 23.67 23.64 -19.68
C GLY A 223 23.63 22.72 -18.45
N HIS A 224 22.46 22.38 -17.90
CA HIS A 224 22.32 21.42 -16.81
C HIS A 224 21.53 20.19 -17.25
N HIS A 225 22.08 18.99 -17.03
CA HIS A 225 21.43 17.72 -17.39
C HIS A 225 20.39 17.23 -16.38
N SER A 226 20.27 17.88 -15.22
CA SER A 226 19.29 17.51 -14.20
C SER A 226 17.99 18.32 -14.35
N PRO A 227 16.83 17.67 -14.55
CA PRO A 227 15.55 18.36 -14.59
C PRO A 227 15.16 18.85 -13.19
N PHE A 228 14.86 20.14 -13.07
CA PHE A 228 14.26 20.71 -11.87
C PHE A 228 12.74 20.59 -11.95
N ILE A 229 12.12 20.10 -10.88
CA ILE A 229 10.67 19.97 -10.79
C ILE A 229 10.16 21.08 -9.88
N SER A 230 9.41 22.02 -10.47
CA SER A 230 8.67 23.04 -9.71
C SER A 230 7.22 22.60 -9.52
N GLN A 231 6.71 22.77 -8.32
CA GLN A 231 5.32 22.47 -7.95
C GLN A 231 4.68 23.72 -7.36
N VAL A 232 3.55 24.15 -7.93
CA VAL A 232 2.82 25.34 -7.50
C VAL A 232 1.36 24.96 -7.26
N PRO A 233 0.82 25.15 -6.04
CA PRO A 233 -0.59 24.89 -5.79
C PRO A 233 -1.46 25.94 -6.46
N LEU A 234 -2.51 25.50 -7.14
CA LEU A 234 -3.51 26.37 -7.77
C LEU A 234 -4.55 26.80 -6.74
N LYS A 235 -4.84 28.11 -6.72
CA LYS A 235 -5.84 28.70 -5.83
C LYS A 235 -7.26 28.26 -6.21
N LEU A 236 -7.85 27.38 -5.41
CA LEU A 236 -9.21 26.87 -5.67
C LEU A 236 -10.28 27.83 -5.15
N VAL A 237 -11.43 27.88 -5.84
CA VAL A 237 -12.61 28.65 -5.39
C VAL A 237 -13.18 28.08 -4.10
N ARG A 238 -13.16 26.75 -3.97
CA ARG A 238 -13.59 26.04 -2.76
C ARG A 238 -12.58 24.92 -2.45
N PRO A 239 -11.57 25.20 -1.63
CA PRO A 239 -10.54 24.21 -1.28
C PRO A 239 -11.05 23.18 -0.27
N GLU A 240 -12.05 23.51 0.55
CA GLU A 240 -12.53 22.63 1.62
C GLU A 240 -14.04 22.44 1.57
N VAL A 241 -14.50 21.22 1.89
CA VAL A 241 -15.91 20.86 1.99
C VAL A 241 -16.13 19.95 3.20
N SER A 242 -16.89 20.41 4.18
CA SER A 242 -17.15 19.66 5.42
C SER A 242 -17.95 18.37 5.19
N TYR A 243 -18.84 18.36 4.19
CA TYR A 243 -19.73 17.23 3.92
C TYR A 243 -19.99 17.08 2.41
N LEU A 244 -19.64 15.93 1.84
CA LEU A 244 -19.80 15.63 0.42
C LEU A 244 -20.47 14.27 0.19
N LYS A 245 -21.59 14.25 -0.54
CA LYS A 245 -22.41 13.04 -0.79
C LYS A 245 -22.48 12.55 -2.23
N PHE A 246 -22.34 13.43 -3.23
CA PHE A 246 -22.54 13.04 -4.64
C PHE A 246 -21.27 13.22 -5.48
N GLY A 247 -20.70 14.41 -5.41
CA GLY A 247 -19.55 14.82 -6.20
C GLY A 247 -19.39 16.32 -6.13
N LEU A 248 -18.23 16.80 -6.56
CA LEU A 248 -17.87 18.21 -6.53
C LEU A 248 -17.25 18.61 -7.86
N LEU A 249 -17.61 19.81 -8.33
CA LEU A 249 -16.87 20.50 -9.37
C LEU A 249 -15.80 21.34 -8.70
N ILE A 250 -14.55 20.97 -8.89
CA ILE A 250 -13.40 21.72 -8.40
C ILE A 250 -13.02 22.71 -9.47
N ARG A 251 -12.94 23.99 -9.08
CA ARG A 251 -12.70 25.11 -9.98
C ARG A 251 -11.52 25.95 -9.51
N HIS A 252 -10.66 26.29 -10.45
CA HIS A 252 -9.60 27.29 -10.33
C HIS A 252 -9.86 28.41 -11.34
N ILE A 253 -9.74 29.66 -10.90
CA ILE A 253 -9.88 30.84 -11.76
C ILE A 253 -8.50 31.16 -12.33
N ILE A 254 -8.40 31.27 -13.65
CA ILE A 254 -7.17 31.64 -14.33
C ILE A 254 -7.13 33.17 -14.40
N ASP A 255 -6.68 33.78 -13.30
CA ASP A 255 -6.36 35.21 -13.20
C ASP A 255 -4.86 35.46 -13.42
N GLU A 256 -4.43 36.72 -13.35
CA GLU A 256 -3.01 37.10 -13.52
C GLU A 256 -2.07 36.44 -12.50
N SER A 257 -2.59 35.93 -11.38
CA SER A 257 -1.82 35.22 -10.36
C SER A 257 -1.69 33.72 -10.63
N SER A 258 -2.47 33.19 -11.57
CA SER A 258 -2.44 31.78 -11.95
C SER A 258 -1.21 31.46 -12.80
N PRO A 259 -0.51 30.36 -12.54
CA PRO A 259 0.57 29.90 -13.42
C PRO A 259 0.06 29.43 -14.80
N LEU A 260 -1.26 29.30 -14.96
CA LEU A 260 -1.91 29.00 -16.25
C LEU A 260 -2.27 30.27 -17.03
N TYR A 261 -2.01 31.45 -16.49
CA TYR A 261 -2.29 32.71 -17.14
C TYR A 261 -1.42 32.90 -18.38
N GLY A 262 -2.05 33.27 -19.50
CA GLY A 262 -1.35 33.47 -20.78
C GLY A 262 -0.91 32.18 -21.48
N MET A 263 -1.28 30.99 -21.01
CA MET A 263 -1.03 29.74 -21.74
C MET A 263 -2.03 29.57 -22.88
N ASP A 264 -1.51 29.42 -24.10
CA ASP A 264 -2.30 29.02 -25.26
C ASP A 264 -2.57 27.51 -25.26
N PHE A 265 -3.72 27.12 -25.82
CA PHE A 265 -4.19 25.74 -25.82
C PHE A 265 -3.21 24.77 -26.51
N GLU A 266 -2.46 25.25 -27.50
CA GLU A 266 -1.45 24.47 -28.23
C GLU A 266 -0.21 24.18 -27.39
N VAL A 267 0.22 25.15 -26.55
CA VAL A 267 1.36 24.98 -25.63
C VAL A 267 1.00 24.03 -24.48
N CYS A 268 -0.28 24.03 -24.09
CA CYS A 268 -0.80 23.19 -23.01
C CYS A 268 -0.84 21.69 -23.40
N SER A 269 -0.96 21.35 -24.69
CA SER A 269 -0.83 19.95 -25.18
C SER A 269 0.59 19.40 -25.08
N ASP A 270 1.59 20.27 -25.15
CA ASP A 270 3.01 19.90 -25.26
C ASP A 270 3.76 19.90 -23.93
N LEU A 271 3.30 20.69 -22.96
CA LEU A 271 3.87 20.72 -21.61
C LEU A 271 3.46 19.47 -20.80
N PRO A 272 4.39 18.86 -20.03
CA PRO A 272 4.08 17.77 -19.11
C PRO A 272 3.38 18.31 -17.86
N ILE A 273 2.17 18.83 -18.02
CA ILE A 273 1.35 19.32 -16.92
C ILE A 273 0.77 18.12 -16.20
N ILE A 274 1.27 17.85 -14.99
CA ILE A 274 0.72 16.83 -14.10
C ILE A 274 -0.05 17.54 -13.01
N ILE A 275 -1.37 17.42 -13.06
CA ILE A 275 -2.25 17.91 -12.01
C ILE A 275 -2.45 16.82 -10.97
N PHE A 276 -1.96 17.08 -9.77
CA PHE A 276 -2.22 16.22 -8.62
C PHE A 276 -3.47 16.70 -7.90
N LEU A 277 -4.33 15.74 -7.56
CA LEU A 277 -5.54 15.97 -6.79
C LEU A 277 -5.49 15.09 -5.55
N TYR A 278 -5.39 15.73 -4.39
CA TYR A 278 -5.44 15.06 -3.10
C TYR A 278 -6.77 15.33 -2.44
N CYS A 279 -7.33 14.29 -1.82
CA CYS A 279 -8.42 14.38 -0.86
C CYS A 279 -7.89 13.82 0.45
N THR A 280 -7.43 14.69 1.35
CA THR A 280 -7.02 14.25 2.69
C THR A 280 -8.27 14.07 3.54
N LYS A 281 -8.42 12.89 4.13
CA LYS A 281 -9.34 12.66 5.25
C LYS A 281 -8.53 12.93 6.52
N LEU A 282 -8.98 13.85 7.37
CA LEU A 282 -8.49 13.96 8.75
C LEU A 282 -9.01 12.78 9.57
#